data_AF-S5LWJ6-F1
#
_entry.id   AF-S5LWJ6-F1
#
_cell.length_a   1.000
_cell.length_b   1.000
_cell.length_c   1.000
_cell.angle_alpha   90.00
_cell.angle_beta   90.00
_cell.angle_gamma   90.00
#
_symmetry.space_group_name_H-M   'P 1'
#
loop_
_entity.id
_entity.type
_entity.pdbx_description
1 polymer ?
#
loop_
_entity_poly.entity_id
_entity_poly.type
_entity_poly.pdbx_seq_one_letter_code
_entity_poly.pdbx_strand_id
1 'polypeptide(L)'
;MYISMERNSRGNLEIEEQILNKIIEFYVINNIKGFEKIEPLITLHQENHIFITIKIYVKKRDKLVIDEVKLSEIISNSIENTLNLKPKNIAFAFIK
;
A
#
# COMPACT_ATOMS: atom_id res chain seq x y z
N MET A 1 6.62 -13.07 -24.24
CA MET A 1 5.23 -13.28 -23.80
C MET A 1 4.65 -11.90 -23.52
N TYR A 2 3.85 -11.37 -24.44
CA TYR A 2 3.25 -10.03 -24.30
C TYR A 2 1.81 -10.25 -23.84
N ILE A 3 1.54 -9.95 -22.57
CA ILE A 3 0.17 -9.93 -22.06
C ILE A 3 -0.36 -8.53 -22.35
N SER A 4 -1.20 -8.42 -23.38
CA SER A 4 -1.95 -7.20 -23.67
C SER A 4 -3.02 -7.01 -22.59
N MET A 5 -2.87 -5.97 -21.79
CA MET A 5 -3.83 -5.57 -20.76
C MET A 5 -5.00 -4.82 -21.40
N GLU A 6 -6.09 -5.53 -21.70
CA GLU A 6 -7.38 -4.88 -21.96
C GLU A 6 -8.11 -4.66 -20.63
N ARG A 7 -8.36 -3.38 -20.31
CA ARG A 7 -9.04 -2.92 -19.09
C ARG A 7 -10.52 -3.32 -19.13
N ASN A 8 -10.91 -4.29 -18.29
CA ASN A 8 -12.32 -4.52 -17.97
C ASN A 8 -12.62 -3.92 -16.58
N SER A 9 -13.47 -2.90 -16.57
CA SER A 9 -13.57 -1.85 -15.54
C SER A 9 -14.17 -2.26 -14.19
N ARG A 10 -14.43 -3.55 -13.94
CA ARG A 10 -14.99 -4.03 -12.65
C ARG A 10 -14.28 -5.23 -12.04
N GLY A 11 -13.64 -6.11 -12.84
CA GLY A 11 -12.96 -7.32 -12.33
C GLY A 11 -11.48 -7.13 -12.03
N ASN A 12 -10.75 -6.35 -12.84
CA ASN A 12 -9.30 -6.14 -12.62
C ASN A 12 -9.00 -5.29 -11.40
N LEU A 13 -9.86 -4.31 -11.08
CA LEU A 13 -9.68 -3.43 -9.92
C LEU A 13 -9.64 -4.21 -8.60
N GLU A 14 -10.50 -5.23 -8.44
CA GLU A 14 -10.53 -6.04 -7.22
C GLU A 14 -9.26 -6.89 -7.07
N ILE A 15 -8.75 -7.45 -8.17
CA ILE A 15 -7.49 -8.22 -8.17
C ILE A 15 -6.30 -7.31 -7.89
N GLU A 16 -6.23 -6.14 -8.53
CA GLU A 16 -5.19 -5.14 -8.29
C GLU A 16 -5.21 -4.64 -6.84
N GLU A 17 -6.39 -4.40 -6.27
CA GLU A 17 -6.54 -3.98 -4.87
C GLU A 17 -6.08 -5.07 -3.88
N GLN A 18 -6.42 -6.34 -4.14
CA GLN A 18 -5.94 -7.46 -3.31
C GLN A 18 -4.41 -7.61 -3.37
N ILE A 19 -3.82 -7.47 -4.56
CA ILE A 19 -2.36 -7.52 -4.73
C ILE A 19 -1.70 -6.34 -4.01
N LEU A 20 -2.23 -5.13 -4.18
CA LEU A 20 -1.76 -3.93 -3.47
C LEU A 20 -1.82 -4.11 -1.96
N ASN A 21 -2.93 -4.65 -1.44
CA ASN A 21 -3.08 -4.93 -0.01
C ASN A 21 -2.00 -5.90 0.48
N LYS A 22 -1.72 -6.97 -0.27
CA LYS A 22 -0.68 -7.94 0.10
C LYS A 22 0.73 -7.35 0.06
N ILE A 23 1.04 -6.53 -0.95
CA ILE A 23 2.31 -5.80 -1.03
C ILE A 23 2.47 -4.90 0.21
N ILE A 24 1.46 -4.09 0.51
CA ILE A 24 1.50 -3.16 1.65
C ILE A 24 1.64 -3.95 2.96
N GLU A 25 0.80 -4.96 3.20
CA GLU A 25 0.89 -5.80 4.40
C GLU A 25 2.29 -6.39 4.56
N PHE A 26 2.86 -6.97 3.50
CA PHE A 26 4.18 -7.59 3.54
C PHE A 26 5.26 -6.60 3.96
N TYR A 27 5.33 -5.42 3.33
CA TYR A 27 6.38 -4.46 3.63
C TYR A 27 6.19 -3.80 5.00
N VAL A 28 4.95 -3.50 5.39
CA VAL A 28 4.66 -2.88 6.69
C VAL A 28 5.02 -3.85 7.83
N ILE A 29 4.64 -5.14 7.73
CA ILE A 29 4.99 -6.17 8.75
C ILE A 29 6.50 -6.34 8.89
N ASN A 30 7.25 -6.33 7.79
CA ASN A 30 8.70 -6.58 7.81
C ASN A 30 9.54 -5.37 8.23
N ASN A 31 9.00 -4.14 8.16
CA ASN A 31 9.76 -2.92 8.40
C ASN A 31 9.31 -2.12 9.63
N ILE A 32 8.19 -2.49 10.26
CA ILE A 32 7.66 -1.79 11.44
C ILE A 32 7.60 -2.73 12.63
N LYS A 33 7.85 -2.18 13.82
CA LYS A 33 7.68 -2.89 15.10
C LYS A 33 6.70 -2.14 16.00
N GLY A 34 6.02 -2.87 16.88
CA GLY A 34 5.13 -2.28 17.89
C GLY A 34 3.72 -1.93 17.40
N PHE A 35 3.29 -2.46 16.25
CA PHE A 35 1.91 -2.37 15.77
C PHE A 35 1.07 -3.56 16.29
N GLU A 36 -0.24 -3.35 16.43
CA GLU A 36 -1.22 -4.41 16.74
C GLU A 36 -1.93 -4.91 15.47
N LYS A 37 -2.31 -3.97 14.59
CA LYS A 37 -3.03 -4.25 13.35
C LYS A 37 -2.64 -3.25 12.26
N ILE A 38 -2.70 -3.68 11.01
CA ILE A 38 -2.49 -2.85 9.82
C ILE A 38 -3.72 -2.97 8.95
N GLU A 39 -4.24 -1.84 8.47
CA GLU A 39 -5.31 -1.79 7.49
C GLU A 39 -4.91 -0.85 6.35
N PRO A 40 -4.49 -1.38 5.19
CA PRO A 40 -4.35 -0.56 4.00
C PRO A 40 -5.73 -0.08 3.53
N LEU A 41 -5.84 1.22 3.25
CA LEU A 41 -6.96 1.84 2.55
C LEU A 41 -6.42 2.43 1.25
N ILE A 42 -6.84 1.85 0.14
CA ILE A 42 -6.42 2.28 -1.20
C ILE A 42 -7.57 3.07 -1.80
N THR A 43 -7.26 4.24 -2.36
CA THR A 43 -8.24 5.08 -3.04
C THR A 43 -7.73 5.41 -4.43
N LEU A 44 -8.51 5.03 -5.43
CA LEU A 44 -8.19 5.26 -6.83
C LEU A 44 -9.03 6.43 -7.33
N HIS A 45 -8.38 7.55 -7.63
CA HIS A 45 -9.04 8.74 -8.19
C HIS A 45 -8.78 8.80 -9.70
N GLN A 46 -9.79 9.31 -10.43
CA GLN A 46 -9.91 9.40 -11.89
C GLN A 46 -8.59 9.23 -12.68
N GLU A 47 -8.60 8.24 -13.57
CA GLU A 47 -7.64 7.97 -14.65
C GLU A 47 -6.14 7.93 -14.25
N ASN A 48 -5.81 7.05 -13.28
CA ASN A 48 -4.46 6.52 -12.97
C ASN A 48 -3.79 7.05 -11.70
N HIS A 49 -4.46 7.86 -10.88
CA HIS A 49 -3.86 8.32 -9.64
C HIS A 49 -4.25 7.42 -8.46
N ILE A 50 -3.26 6.71 -7.94
CA ILE A 50 -3.41 5.86 -6.76
C ILE A 50 -2.95 6.63 -5.52
N PHE A 51 -3.83 6.70 -4.53
CA PHE A 51 -3.53 7.23 -3.21
C PHE A 51 -3.67 6.09 -2.22
N ILE A 52 -2.67 5.94 -1.35
CA ILE A 52 -2.63 4.86 -0.37
C ILE A 52 -2.60 5.50 1.02
N THR A 53 -3.50 5.07 1.89
CA THR A 53 -3.48 5.41 3.31
C THR A 53 -3.29 4.13 4.10
N ILE A 54 -2.20 4.02 4.83
CA ILE A 54 -1.89 2.85 5.66
C ILE A 54 -2.30 3.18 7.08
N LYS A 55 -3.40 2.59 7.55
CA LYS A 55 -3.81 2.72 8.95
C LYS A 55 -3.02 1.73 9.79
N ILE A 56 -2.28 2.24 10.77
CA ILE A 56 -1.46 1.45 11.68
C ILE A 56 -2.05 1.61 13.07
N TYR A 57 -2.63 0.54 13.60
CA TYR A 57 -3.17 0.50 14.96
C TYR A 57 -2.03 0.17 15.94
N VAL A 58 -1.84 1.04 16.92
CA VAL A 58 -0.73 0.96 17.88
C VAL A 58 -1.24 1.06 19.32
N LYS A 59 -0.94 0.06 20.14
CA LYS A 59 -1.27 0.08 21.57
C LYS A 59 -0.58 1.22 22.32
N LYS A 60 0.66 1.49 21.93
CA LYS A 60 1.63 2.31 22.67
C LYS A 60 2.58 2.97 21.67
N ARG A 61 2.44 4.28 21.49
CA ARG A 61 3.20 5.06 20.50
C ARG A 61 4.71 5.03 20.77
N ASP A 62 5.11 4.91 22.03
CA ASP A 62 6.48 4.75 22.51
C ASP A 62 7.17 3.47 22.02
N LYS A 63 6.41 2.45 21.60
CA LYS A 63 6.95 1.18 21.08
C LYS A 63 6.96 1.11 19.56
N LEU A 64 6.36 2.09 18.89
CA LEU A 64 6.31 2.14 17.44
C LEU A 64 7.67 2.60 16.90
N VAL A 65 8.29 1.74 16.09
CA VAL A 65 9.50 2.08 15.35
C VAL A 65 9.19 1.94 13.87
N ILE A 66 9.22 3.06 13.15
CA ILE A 66 8.92 3.17 11.72
C ILE A 66 9.80 4.23 11.07
N ASP A 67 10.27 3.93 9.87
CA ASP A 67 10.86 4.90 8.94
C ASP A 67 9.89 5.06 7.77
N GLU A 68 9.05 6.08 7.85
CA GLU A 68 7.96 6.32 6.88
C GLU A 68 8.49 6.60 5.47
N VAL A 69 9.62 7.31 5.37
CA VAL A 69 10.22 7.67 4.09
C VAL A 69 10.72 6.41 3.38
N LYS A 70 11.56 5.62 4.06
CA LYS A 70 12.09 4.38 3.50
C LYS A 70 10.97 3.39 3.17
N LEU A 71 9.97 3.27 4.04
CA LEU A 71 8.85 2.38 3.81
C LEU A 71 8.01 2.80 2.60
N SER A 72 7.77 4.11 2.45
CA SER A 72 7.05 4.64 1.29
C SER A 72 7.78 4.35 -0.03
N GLU A 73 9.11 4.50 -0.05
CA GLU A 73 9.93 4.20 -1.23
C GLU A 73 9.86 2.72 -1.60
N ILE A 74 10.03 1.83 -0.62
CA ILE A 74 9.98 0.38 -0.85
C ILE A 74 8.62 -0.05 -1.37
N ILE A 75 7.53 0.42 -0.76
CA ILE A 75 6.16 0.11 -1.18
C ILE A 75 5.93 0.66 -2.60
N SER A 76 6.28 1.92 -2.86
CA SER A 76 6.11 2.54 -4.18
C SER A 76 6.85 1.76 -5.27
N ASN A 77 8.13 1.42 -5.03
CA ASN A 77 8.94 0.65 -5.98
C ASN A 77 8.36 -0.74 -6.23
N SER A 78 7.84 -1.40 -5.20
CA SER A 78 7.22 -2.72 -5.36
C SER A 78 5.94 -2.65 -6.18
N ILE A 79 5.11 -1.63 -5.97
CA ILE A 79 3.86 -1.44 -6.71
C ILE A 79 4.17 -1.13 -8.18
N GLU A 80 5.14 -0.24 -8.43
CA GLU A 80 5.59 0.12 -9.78
C GLU A 80 6.12 -1.11 -10.53
N ASN A 81 6.93 -1.94 -9.88
CA ASN A 81 7.49 -3.15 -10.49
C ASN A 81 6.47 -4.28 -10.70
N THR A 82 5.44 -4.38 -9.84
CA THR A 82 4.48 -5.50 -9.89
C THR A 82 3.28 -5.19 -10.79
N LEU A 83 2.76 -3.97 -10.72
CA LEU A 83 1.50 -3.57 -11.34
C LEU A 83 1.68 -2.52 -12.44
N ASN A 84 2.90 -2.00 -12.64
CA ASN A 84 3.17 -0.87 -13.54
C ASN A 84 2.31 0.36 -13.18
N LEU A 85 2.08 0.57 -11.88
CA LEU A 85 1.31 1.66 -11.30
C LEU A 85 2.21 2.47 -10.37
N LYS A 86 2.07 3.79 -10.39
CA LYS A 86 2.84 4.68 -9.52
C LYS A 86 1.93 5.37 -8.51
N PRO A 87 2.02 5.04 -7.21
CA PRO A 87 1.32 5.78 -6.18
C PRO A 87 1.73 7.25 -6.21
N LYS A 88 0.74 8.14 -6.18
CA LYS A 88 0.98 9.59 -6.09
C LYS A 88 1.31 10.01 -4.66
N ASN A 89 0.76 9.28 -3.69
CA ASN A 89 0.97 9.53 -2.27
C ASN A 89 0.76 8.24 -1.47
N ILE A 90 1.60 8.06 -0.44
CA ILE A 90 1.45 7.03 0.58
C ILE A 90 1.46 7.74 1.93
N ALA A 91 0.31 7.78 2.59
CA ALA A 91 0.14 8.39 3.90
C ALA A 91 0.07 7.33 5.00
N PHE A 92 0.63 7.62 6.17
CA PHE A 92 0.55 6.77 7.35
C PHE A 92 -0.39 7.42 8.38
N ALA A 93 -1.41 6.67 8.80
CA ALA A 93 -2.37 7.11 9.81
C ALA A 93 -2.22 6.23 11.06
N PHE A 94 -1.74 6.81 12.16
CA PHE A 94 -1.56 6.08 13.42
C PHE A 94 -2.82 6.17 14.28
N ILE A 95 -3.43 5.03 14.55
CA ILE A 95 -4.67 4.90 15.32
C ILE A 95 -4.34 4.26 16.66
N LYS A 96 -4.87 4.82 17.76
CA LYS A 96 -4.73 4.27 19.11
C LYS A 96 -5.80 3.22 19.40
#